data_AF-A0A2V2EKH1-F1
#
_entry.id   AF-A0A2V2EKH1-F1
#
_cell.length_a   1.000
_cell.length_b   1.000
_cell.length_c   1.000
_cell.angle_alpha   90.00
_cell.angle_beta   90.00
_cell.angle_gamma   90.00
#
_symmetry.space_group_name_H-M   'P 1'
#
loop_
_entity.id
_entity.type
_entity.pdbx_description
1 polymer ?
#
loop_
_entity_poly.entity_id
_entity_poly.type
_entity_poly.pdbx_seq_one_letter_code
_entity_poly.pdbx_strand_id
1 'polypeptide(L)'
;MNKYYILAGLTGSAAGALLARFYFKKKYAVIAEEEINSVKDALSERKKVKAESGQHEITTEERTRYNDYIRDYVEEAPRQSQDRAYVISPNELDEYDDYETISLTLYADGTLTDDNDEVLSEDEIEEIIGKDSLNHFGEYEEDSVFVRNDARKCDYEILKSLEDYAEVLARKPYLAR
;
A
#
# COMPACT_ATOMS: atom_id res chain seq x y z
N MET A 1 -38.17 -42.95 -35.29
CA MET A 1 -37.57 -42.74 -33.95
C MET A 1 -38.64 -42.98 -32.91
N ASN A 2 -38.47 -43.97 -32.03
CA ASN A 2 -39.56 -44.47 -31.18
C ASN A 2 -39.89 -43.45 -30.07
N LYS A 3 -41.10 -42.85 -30.10
CA LYS A 3 -41.53 -41.76 -29.19
C LYS A 3 -41.39 -42.11 -27.71
N TYR A 4 -41.42 -43.40 -27.38
CA TYR A 4 -41.26 -43.94 -26.03
C TYR A 4 -39.86 -43.71 -25.43
N TYR A 5 -38.79 -43.70 -26.24
CA TYR A 5 -37.43 -43.43 -25.73
C TYR A 5 -37.24 -41.96 -25.34
N ILE A 6 -37.87 -41.03 -26.08
CA ILE A 6 -37.83 -39.59 -25.76
C ILE A 6 -38.62 -39.32 -24.47
N LEU A 7 -39.79 -39.96 -24.30
CA LEU A 7 -40.60 -39.80 -23.10
C LEU A 7 -39.91 -40.40 -21.85
N ALA A 8 -39.27 -41.57 -21.98
CA ALA A 8 -38.51 -42.19 -20.89
C ALA A 8 -37.24 -41.40 -20.52
N GLY A 9 -36.57 -40.77 -21.50
CA GLY A 9 -35.43 -39.89 -21.25
C GLY A 9 -35.80 -38.62 -20.47
N LEU A 10 -36.97 -38.02 -20.78
CA LEU A 10 -37.46 -36.81 -20.10
C LEU A 10 -37.92 -37.09 -18.66
N THR A 11 -38.51 -38.24 -18.38
CA THR A 11 -38.93 -38.59 -17.02
C THR A 11 -37.74 -38.99 -16.14
N GLY A 12 -36.77 -39.71 -16.70
CA GLY A 12 -35.52 -40.06 -16.02
C GLY A 12 -34.69 -38.82 -15.66
N SER A 13 -34.59 -37.84 -16.56
CA SER A 13 -33.87 -36.59 -16.29
C SER A 13 -34.56 -35.75 -15.20
N ALA A 14 -35.90 -35.69 -15.19
CA ALA A 14 -36.65 -34.99 -14.15
C ALA A 14 -36.46 -35.63 -12.76
N ALA A 15 -36.55 -36.96 -12.67
CA ALA A 15 -36.34 -37.67 -11.40
C ALA A 15 -34.89 -37.55 -10.90
N GLY A 16 -33.90 -37.67 -11.79
CA GLY A 16 -32.49 -37.50 -11.47
C GLY A 16 -32.16 -36.08 -10.97
N ALA A 17 -32.71 -35.05 -11.61
CA ALA A 17 -32.53 -33.66 -11.19
C ALA A 17 -33.10 -33.37 -9.79
N LEU A 18 -34.26 -33.97 -9.46
CA LEU A 18 -34.87 -33.82 -8.14
C LEU A 18 -34.04 -34.50 -7.03
N LEU A 19 -33.54 -35.71 -7.29
CA LEU A 19 -32.69 -36.44 -6.34
C LEU A 19 -31.36 -35.71 -6.10
N ALA A 20 -30.71 -35.23 -7.17
CA ALA A 20 -29.49 -34.45 -7.07
C ALA A 20 -29.72 -33.17 -6.26
N ARG A 21 -30.79 -32.42 -6.54
CA ARG A 21 -31.15 -31.20 -5.79
C ARG A 21 -31.37 -31.48 -4.31
N PHE A 22 -32.03 -32.59 -3.96
CA PHE A 22 -32.25 -32.97 -2.56
C PHE A 22 -30.93 -33.32 -1.85
N TYR A 23 -30.04 -34.06 -2.53
CA TYR A 23 -28.72 -34.42 -2.01
C TYR A 23 -27.85 -33.19 -1.75
N PHE A 24 -27.74 -32.29 -2.74
CA PHE A 24 -26.97 -31.06 -2.60
C PHE A 24 -27.52 -30.16 -1.50
N LYS A 25 -28.85 -29.95 -1.44
CA LYS A 25 -29.45 -29.15 -0.35
C LYS A 25 -29.10 -29.69 1.03
N LYS A 26 -29.11 -31.00 1.22
CA LYS A 26 -28.76 -31.62 2.50
C LYS A 26 -27.28 -31.44 2.83
N LYS A 27 -26.38 -31.64 1.85
CA LYS A 27 -24.93 -31.43 2.03
C LYS A 27 -24.58 -29.97 2.33
N TYR A 28 -25.14 -29.01 1.60
CA TYR A 28 -24.87 -27.59 1.81
C TYR A 28 -25.51 -27.05 3.09
N ALA A 29 -26.66 -27.57 3.53
CA ALA A 29 -27.26 -27.19 4.80
C ALA A 29 -26.40 -27.59 6.01
N VAL A 30 -25.83 -28.80 6.00
CA VAL A 30 -24.95 -29.29 7.08
C VAL A 30 -23.66 -28.46 7.16
N ILE A 31 -23.04 -28.13 6.02
CA ILE A 31 -21.83 -27.30 5.98
C ILE A 31 -22.12 -25.88 6.48
N ALA A 32 -23.24 -25.28 6.04
CA ALA A 32 -23.62 -23.94 6.47
C ALA A 32 -23.92 -23.87 7.98
N GLU A 33 -24.56 -24.89 8.55
CA GLU A 33 -24.82 -24.95 10.00
C GLU A 33 -23.52 -25.14 10.80
N GLU A 34 -22.57 -25.94 10.30
CA GLU A 34 -21.27 -26.16 10.95
C GLU A 34 -20.44 -24.87 11.01
N GLU A 35 -20.37 -24.11 9.92
CA GLU A 35 -19.67 -22.82 9.87
C GLU A 35 -20.35 -21.74 10.73
N ILE A 36 -21.69 -21.68 10.70
CA ILE A 36 -22.43 -20.72 11.53
C ILE A 36 -22.26 -21.02 13.02
N ASN A 37 -22.30 -22.30 13.41
CA ASN A 37 -22.16 -22.69 14.81
C ASN A 37 -20.74 -22.47 15.32
N SER A 38 -19.70 -22.74 14.53
CA SER A 38 -18.31 -22.51 14.94
C SER A 38 -18.02 -21.02 15.19
N VAL A 39 -18.56 -20.13 14.35
CA VAL A 39 -18.46 -18.67 14.53
C VAL A 39 -19.27 -18.22 15.74
N LYS A 40 -20.47 -18.75 15.94
CA LYS A 40 -21.33 -18.43 17.08
C LYS A 40 -20.67 -18.85 18.40
N ASP A 41 -20.04 -20.01 18.42
CA ASP A 41 -19.34 -20.53 19.59
C ASP A 41 -18.08 -19.70 19.89
N ALA A 42 -17.24 -19.43 18.88
CA ALA A 42 -16.06 -18.56 19.03
C ALA A 42 -16.42 -17.14 19.50
N LEU A 43 -17.51 -16.57 19.00
CA LEU A 43 -18.01 -15.27 19.47
C LEU A 43 -18.54 -15.33 20.90
N SER A 44 -19.19 -16.42 21.28
CA SER A 44 -19.71 -16.61 22.64
C SER A 44 -18.57 -16.81 23.65
N GLU A 45 -17.52 -17.55 23.30
CA GLU A 45 -16.30 -17.66 24.10
C GLU A 45 -15.58 -16.31 24.20
N ARG A 46 -15.41 -15.58 23.09
CA ARG A 46 -14.81 -14.24 23.11
C ARG A 46 -15.62 -13.25 23.94
N LYS A 47 -16.96 -13.34 23.93
CA LYS A 47 -17.83 -12.52 24.79
C LYS A 47 -17.71 -12.88 26.27
N LYS A 48 -17.62 -14.17 26.61
CA LYS A 48 -17.41 -14.63 27.99
C LYS A 48 -16.03 -14.21 28.50
N VAL A 49 -14.98 -14.42 27.71
CA VAL A 49 -13.63 -13.96 28.01
C VAL A 49 -13.60 -12.45 28.21
N LYS A 50 -14.30 -11.66 27.36
CA LYS A 50 -14.38 -10.19 27.50
C LYS A 50 -15.17 -9.74 28.74
N ALA A 51 -16.15 -10.52 29.19
CA ALA A 51 -16.93 -10.25 30.39
C ALA A 51 -16.18 -10.68 31.67
N GLU A 52 -15.41 -11.76 31.61
CA GLU A 52 -14.59 -12.29 32.72
C GLU A 52 -13.25 -11.55 32.85
N SER A 53 -12.68 -11.04 31.76
CA SER A 53 -11.38 -10.35 31.77
C SER A 53 -11.44 -8.92 32.27
N GLY A 54 -12.63 -8.44 32.71
CA GLY A 54 -12.85 -7.07 33.14
C GLY A 54 -12.40 -6.06 32.08
N GLN A 55 -13.33 -5.55 31.26
CA GLN A 55 -13.02 -4.32 30.54
C GLN A 55 -12.66 -3.26 31.58
N HIS A 56 -11.37 -2.98 31.72
CA HIS A 56 -10.90 -1.76 32.32
C HIS A 56 -11.44 -0.65 31.40
N GLU A 57 -12.58 -0.07 31.77
CA GLU A 57 -13.04 1.17 31.16
C GLU A 57 -11.92 2.17 31.38
N ILE A 58 -11.17 2.45 30.30
CA ILE A 58 -10.09 3.43 30.31
C ILE A 58 -10.74 4.72 30.79
N THR A 59 -10.37 5.14 31.99
CA THR A 59 -10.96 6.32 32.61
C THR A 59 -10.67 7.53 31.73
N THR A 60 -11.55 8.53 31.74
CA THR A 60 -11.34 9.76 30.95
C THR A 60 -9.97 10.37 31.23
N GLU A 61 -9.49 10.26 32.46
CA GLU A 61 -8.17 10.74 32.90
C GLU A 61 -7.01 9.95 32.31
N GLU A 62 -7.11 8.62 32.20
CA GLU A 62 -6.08 7.80 31.54
C GLU A 62 -6.05 8.07 30.03
N ARG A 63 -7.21 8.29 29.42
CA ARG A 63 -7.30 8.65 28.00
C ARG A 63 -6.71 10.03 27.74
N THR A 64 -6.96 11.00 28.63
CA THR A 64 -6.34 12.33 28.56
C THR A 64 -4.84 12.24 28.79
N ARG A 65 -4.38 11.47 29.77
CA ARG A 65 -2.94 11.26 30.04
C ARG A 65 -2.23 10.61 28.85
N TYR A 66 -2.86 9.61 28.24
CA TYR A 66 -2.32 8.97 27.04
C TYR A 66 -2.27 9.96 25.87
N ASN A 67 -3.32 10.75 25.66
CA ASN A 67 -3.34 11.77 24.61
C ASN A 67 -2.34 12.92 24.87
N ASP A 68 -2.15 13.32 26.13
CA ASP A 68 -1.14 14.31 26.52
C ASP A 68 0.27 13.74 26.31
N TYR A 69 0.51 12.46 26.63
CA TYR A 69 1.76 11.78 26.31
C TYR A 69 2.02 11.72 24.81
N ILE A 70 1.00 11.42 24.00
CA ILE A 70 1.13 11.44 22.53
C ILE A 70 1.36 12.87 22.04
N ARG A 71 0.70 13.89 22.61
CA ARG A 71 0.93 15.29 22.25
C ARG A 71 2.35 15.71 22.59
N ASP A 72 2.84 15.46 23.80
CA ASP A 72 4.22 15.74 24.20
C ASP A 72 5.20 14.95 23.32
N TYR A 73 4.90 13.71 22.95
CA TYR A 73 5.75 12.92 22.04
C TYR A 73 5.76 13.48 20.61
N VAL A 74 4.65 14.04 20.12
CA VAL A 74 4.56 14.69 18.81
C VAL A 74 5.17 16.09 18.83
N GLU A 75 5.06 16.80 19.95
CA GLU A 75 5.64 18.15 20.15
C GLU A 75 7.14 18.11 20.46
N GLU A 76 7.62 17.08 21.17
CA GLU A 76 9.04 16.83 21.49
C GLU A 76 9.74 15.90 20.52
N ALA A 77 9.03 15.20 19.63
CA ALA A 77 9.65 14.67 18.43
C ALA A 77 10.37 15.86 17.79
N PRO A 78 11.70 15.78 17.54
CA PRO A 78 12.36 16.84 16.83
C PRO A 78 11.52 17.00 15.57
N ARG A 79 10.93 18.19 15.36
CA ARG A 79 10.54 18.60 14.02
C ARG A 79 11.81 18.35 13.23
N GLN A 80 11.90 17.21 12.55
CA GLN A 80 13.03 16.92 11.68
C GLN A 80 13.11 18.17 10.86
N SER A 81 14.24 18.88 11.01
CA SER A 81 14.38 20.27 10.61
C SER A 81 13.57 20.49 9.35
N GLN A 82 12.52 21.32 9.40
CA GLN A 82 11.61 21.56 8.26
C GLN A 82 12.36 22.10 7.01
N ASP A 83 13.67 22.28 7.12
CA ASP A 83 14.60 22.67 6.08
C ASP A 83 15.34 21.51 5.38
N ARG A 84 15.25 20.25 5.84
CA ARG A 84 16.00 19.15 5.22
C ARG A 84 15.06 18.13 4.58
N ALA A 85 15.41 17.70 3.37
CA ALA A 85 14.72 16.61 2.69
C ALA A 85 14.85 15.27 3.45
N TYR A 86 13.84 14.42 3.34
CA TYR A 86 13.82 13.09 3.97
C TYR A 86 13.05 12.06 3.14
N VAL A 87 13.44 10.80 3.25
CA VAL A 87 12.80 9.69 2.55
C VAL A 87 11.41 9.40 3.13
N ILE A 88 10.42 9.25 2.27
CA ILE A 88 9.03 8.88 2.59
C ILE A 88 8.68 7.53 1.97
N SER A 89 7.59 6.90 2.43
CA SER A 89 7.07 5.70 1.78
C SER A 89 6.28 6.03 0.50
N PRO A 90 6.10 5.08 -0.43
CA PRO A 90 5.32 5.30 -1.66
C PRO A 90 3.87 5.74 -1.39
N ASN A 91 3.28 5.35 -0.26
CA ASN A 91 1.91 5.71 0.10
C ASN A 91 1.77 7.15 0.61
N GLU A 92 2.88 7.76 1.04
CA GLU A 92 2.94 9.15 1.51
C GLU A 92 3.19 10.13 0.37
N LEU A 93 3.61 9.65 -0.81
CA LEU A 93 3.78 10.47 -1.99
C LEU A 93 2.45 11.12 -2.38
N ASP A 94 2.47 12.43 -2.68
CA ASP A 94 1.29 13.19 -3.10
C ASP A 94 0.19 13.23 -2.02
N GLU A 95 0.56 13.11 -0.74
CA GLU A 95 -0.38 13.22 0.39
C GLU A 95 -0.91 14.66 0.59
N TYR A 96 -0.12 15.67 0.19
CA TYR A 96 -0.45 17.07 0.36
C TYR A 96 -0.84 17.73 -0.97
N ASP A 97 -2.09 18.17 -1.08
CA ASP A 97 -2.62 18.84 -2.29
C ASP A 97 -1.85 20.11 -2.70
N ASP A 98 -1.10 20.75 -1.78
CA ASP A 98 -0.31 21.95 -2.04
C ASP A 98 1.19 21.69 -2.30
N TYR A 99 1.55 20.41 -2.48
CA TYR A 99 2.90 19.99 -2.84
C TYR A 99 2.94 19.64 -4.33
N GLU A 100 4.10 19.85 -4.95
CA GLU A 100 4.36 19.41 -6.32
C GLU A 100 5.07 18.06 -6.31
N THR A 101 4.62 17.12 -7.16
CA THR A 101 5.32 15.84 -7.36
C THR A 101 6.22 15.95 -8.59
N ILE A 102 7.52 15.72 -8.41
CA ILE A 102 8.54 15.84 -9.46
C ILE A 102 9.29 14.51 -9.61
N SER A 103 9.36 13.97 -10.82
CA SER A 103 10.15 12.77 -11.10
C SER A 103 11.59 13.15 -11.46
N LEU A 104 12.56 12.50 -10.82
CA LEU A 104 14.00 12.60 -11.09
C LEU A 104 14.50 11.29 -11.71
N THR A 105 15.47 11.36 -12.60
CA THR A 105 16.07 10.15 -13.22
C THR A 105 17.54 10.02 -12.81
N LEU A 106 17.88 8.93 -12.12
CA LEU A 106 19.25 8.53 -11.80
C LEU A 106 19.77 7.56 -12.85
N TYR A 107 20.67 8.02 -13.71
CA TYR A 107 21.28 7.23 -14.76
C TYR A 107 22.37 6.28 -14.23
N ALA A 108 22.70 5.25 -15.02
CA ALA A 108 23.67 4.21 -14.63
C ALA A 108 25.09 4.77 -14.43
N ASP A 109 25.42 5.89 -15.09
CA ASP A 109 26.67 6.64 -14.90
C ASP A 109 26.67 7.55 -13.66
N GLY A 110 25.56 7.58 -12.91
CA GLY A 110 25.39 8.38 -11.69
C GLY A 110 24.85 9.78 -11.92
N THR A 111 24.57 10.18 -13.17
CA THR A 111 23.97 11.48 -13.46
C THR A 111 22.54 11.52 -12.94
N LEU A 112 22.15 12.58 -12.23
CA LEU A 112 20.77 12.82 -11.83
C LEU A 112 20.19 13.96 -12.66
N THR A 113 19.01 13.76 -13.25
CA THR A 113 18.29 14.83 -13.97
C THR A 113 16.91 15.05 -13.38
N ASP A 114 16.39 16.26 -13.59
CA ASP A 114 14.98 16.57 -13.36
C ASP A 114 14.07 16.03 -14.49
N ASP A 115 12.79 16.38 -14.41
CA ASP A 115 11.73 16.03 -15.36
C ASP A 115 11.87 16.74 -16.73
N ASN A 116 12.71 17.78 -16.80
CA ASN A 116 13.04 18.52 -18.02
C ASN A 116 14.35 18.04 -18.66
N ASP A 117 14.87 16.89 -18.23
CA ASP A 117 16.17 16.31 -18.63
C ASP A 117 17.37 17.22 -18.29
N GLU A 118 17.22 18.17 -17.36
CA GLU A 118 18.29 19.07 -16.90
C GLU A 118 19.12 18.38 -15.80
N VAL A 119 20.45 18.37 -15.98
CA VAL A 119 21.37 17.74 -15.03
C VAL A 119 21.44 18.56 -13.75
N LEU A 120 21.22 17.90 -12.62
CA LEU A 120 21.33 18.50 -11.30
C LEU A 120 22.79 18.49 -10.85
N SER A 121 23.26 19.64 -10.40
CA SER A 121 24.57 19.76 -9.74
C SER A 121 24.55 19.11 -8.35
N GLU A 122 25.74 18.78 -7.84
CA GLU A 122 25.92 18.23 -6.50
C GLU A 122 25.30 19.09 -5.38
N ASP A 123 25.33 20.41 -5.51
CA ASP A 123 24.74 21.32 -4.53
C ASP A 123 23.20 21.31 -4.63
N GLU A 124 22.66 21.24 -5.85
CA GLU A 124 21.21 21.11 -6.07
C GLU A 124 20.69 19.78 -5.53
N ILE A 125 21.39 18.66 -5.75
CA ILE A 125 21.01 17.33 -5.22
C ILE A 125 20.89 17.39 -3.69
N GLU A 126 21.90 17.98 -3.02
CA GLU A 126 21.86 18.13 -1.56
C GLU A 126 20.69 19.01 -1.10
N GLU A 127 20.41 20.08 -1.83
CA GLU A 127 19.35 21.03 -1.48
C GLU A 127 17.94 20.46 -1.71
N ILE A 128 17.71 19.73 -2.81
CA ILE A 128 16.36 19.26 -3.18
C ILE A 128 15.99 17.95 -2.50
N ILE A 129 16.90 16.97 -2.48
CA ILE A 129 16.61 15.61 -1.99
C ILE A 129 17.54 15.15 -0.88
N GLY A 130 18.65 15.84 -0.65
CA GLY A 130 19.74 15.35 0.21
C GLY A 130 20.45 14.16 -0.43
N LYS A 131 21.79 14.22 -0.53
CA LYS A 131 22.55 13.16 -1.22
C LYS A 131 22.38 11.79 -0.57
N ASP A 132 22.20 11.77 0.75
CA ASP A 132 22.02 10.54 1.51
C ASP A 132 20.83 9.72 1.00
N SER A 133 19.77 10.37 0.49
CA SER A 133 18.57 9.73 -0.07
C SER A 133 18.89 8.74 -1.21
N LEU A 134 19.95 8.98 -1.98
CA LEU A 134 20.37 8.08 -3.06
C LEU A 134 20.90 6.72 -2.56
N ASN A 135 21.09 6.54 -1.25
CA ASN A 135 21.47 5.27 -0.66
C ASN A 135 20.27 4.40 -0.22
N HIS A 136 19.03 4.90 -0.35
CA HIS A 136 17.82 4.25 0.16
C HIS A 136 17.09 3.35 -0.87
N PHE A 137 17.68 3.12 -2.06
CA PHE A 137 17.09 2.19 -3.02
C PHE A 137 17.01 0.77 -2.44
N GLY A 138 15.87 0.12 -2.61
CA GLY A 138 15.58 -1.19 -2.05
C GLY A 138 14.96 -1.16 -0.65
N GLU A 139 14.78 0.01 -0.03
CA GLU A 139 14.04 0.10 1.25
C GLU A 139 12.53 -0.12 1.06
N TYR A 140 11.96 0.45 0.00
CA TYR A 140 10.56 0.24 -0.40
C TYR A 140 10.46 -0.48 -1.74
N GLU A 141 11.16 0.04 -2.76
CA GLU A 141 11.19 -0.51 -4.13
C GLU A 141 12.65 -0.57 -4.62
N GLU A 142 12.96 -1.48 -5.54
CA GLU A 142 14.35 -1.74 -5.96
C GLU A 142 14.94 -0.60 -6.81
N ASP A 143 14.10 0.04 -7.61
CA ASP A 143 14.43 1.01 -8.65
C ASP A 143 13.91 2.43 -8.37
N SER A 144 13.24 2.65 -7.23
CA SER A 144 12.74 3.96 -6.84
C SER A 144 13.08 4.35 -5.39
N VAL A 145 13.17 5.67 -5.15
CA VAL A 145 13.21 6.29 -3.82
C VAL A 145 12.30 7.51 -3.82
N PHE A 146 11.51 7.68 -2.77
CA PHE A 146 10.59 8.81 -2.62
C PHE A 146 11.11 9.75 -1.53
N VAL A 147 11.20 11.04 -1.81
CA VAL A 147 11.79 12.04 -0.92
C VAL A 147 10.87 13.24 -0.79
N ARG A 148 10.57 13.67 0.42
CA ARG A 148 9.84 14.91 0.69
C ARG A 148 10.80 16.02 1.08
N ASN A 149 10.56 17.22 0.53
CA ASN A 149 11.21 18.45 0.94
C ASN A 149 10.15 19.49 1.31
N ASP A 150 9.85 19.59 2.61
CA ASP A 150 8.82 20.49 3.13
C ASP A 150 9.12 21.97 2.85
N ALA A 151 10.40 22.37 2.84
CA ALA A 151 10.81 23.74 2.55
C ALA A 151 10.50 24.15 1.10
N ARG A 152 10.54 23.17 0.18
CA ARG A 152 10.20 23.34 -1.23
C ARG A 152 8.75 23.01 -1.57
N LYS A 153 8.01 22.42 -0.63
CA LYS A 153 6.68 21.82 -0.87
C LYS A 153 6.71 20.90 -2.08
N CYS A 154 7.71 20.02 -2.12
CA CYS A 154 7.89 19.10 -3.22
C CYS A 154 8.07 17.69 -2.69
N ASP A 155 7.45 16.75 -3.38
CA ASP A 155 7.68 15.33 -3.29
C ASP A 155 8.45 14.90 -4.54
N TYR A 156 9.57 14.22 -4.35
CA TYR A 156 10.44 13.75 -5.42
C TYR A 156 10.35 12.24 -5.54
N GLU A 157 10.12 11.76 -6.76
CA GLU A 157 10.23 10.34 -7.12
C GLU A 157 11.53 10.15 -7.90
N ILE A 158 12.50 9.45 -7.33
CA ILE A 158 13.80 9.20 -7.96
C ILE A 158 13.78 7.82 -8.60
N LEU A 159 13.86 7.74 -9.93
CA LEU A 159 13.83 6.48 -10.69
C LEU A 159 15.21 6.13 -11.25
N LYS A 160 15.63 4.87 -11.09
CA LYS A 160 16.85 4.36 -11.74
C LYS A 160 16.62 4.11 -13.23
N SER A 161 17.52 4.63 -14.04
CA SER A 161 17.67 4.25 -15.44
C SER A 161 18.83 3.27 -15.61
N LEU A 162 18.64 2.30 -16.51
CA LEU A 162 19.69 1.37 -16.92
C LEU A 162 20.61 1.93 -18.02
N GLU A 163 20.23 3.08 -18.61
CA GLU A 163 21.03 3.76 -19.62
C GLU A 163 22.03 4.72 -18.95
N ASP A 164 23.18 4.94 -19.59
CA ASP A 164 24.10 6.02 -19.23
C ASP A 164 23.58 7.35 -19.82
N TYR A 165 23.65 8.44 -19.06
CA TYR A 165 23.23 9.75 -19.56
C TYR A 165 24.09 10.18 -20.75
N ALA A 166 25.38 9.82 -20.77
CA ALA A 166 26.25 10.04 -21.91
C ALA A 166 25.74 9.39 -23.21
N GLU A 167 25.16 8.19 -23.15
CA GLU A 167 24.56 7.53 -24.31
C GLU A 167 23.27 8.23 -24.76
N VAL A 168 22.46 8.69 -23.78
CA VAL A 168 21.25 9.46 -24.05
C VAL A 168 21.59 10.79 -24.74
N LEU A 169 22.60 11.52 -24.26
CA LEU A 169 23.10 12.75 -24.87
C LEU A 169 23.60 12.53 -26.30
N ALA A 170 24.32 11.44 -26.56
CA ALA A 170 24.80 11.12 -27.90
C ALA A 170 23.64 10.94 -28.90
N ARG A 171 22.52 10.38 -28.44
CA ARG A 171 21.29 10.19 -29.24
C ARG A 171 20.43 11.46 -29.30
N LYS A 172 20.44 12.28 -28.26
CA LYS A 172 19.64 13.50 -28.09
C LYS A 172 20.54 14.71 -27.75
N PRO A 173 21.37 15.19 -28.68
CA PRO A 173 22.36 16.22 -28.39
C PRO A 173 21.77 17.59 -28.01
N TYR A 174 20.48 17.83 -28.25
CA TYR A 174 19.79 19.07 -27.85
C TYR A 174 19.55 19.18 -26.34
N LEU A 175 19.79 18.11 -25.58
CA LEU A 175 19.75 18.11 -24.12
C LEU A 175 21.02 18.71 -23.50
N ALA A 176 22.14 18.74 -24.23
CA ALA A 176 23.33 19.46 -23.82
C ALA A 176 23.09 20.98 -23.95
N ARG A 177 22.62 21.61 -22.87
CA ARG A 177 22.40 23.06 -22.77
C ARG A 177 23.45 23.75 -21.92
#